data_AF-A0A8B7WHF4-F1
#
_entry.id   AF-A0A8B7WHF4-F1
#
_cell.length_a   1.000
_cell.length_b   1.000
_cell.length_c   1.000
_cell.angle_alpha   90.00
_cell.angle_beta   90.00
_cell.angle_gamma   90.00
#
_symmetry.space_group_name_H-M   'P 1'
#
loop_
_entity.id
_entity.type
_entity.pdbx_description
1 polymer ?
#
loop_
_entity_poly.entity_id
_entity_poly.type
_entity_poly.pdbx_seq_one_letter_code
_entity_poly.pdbx_strand_id
1 'polypeptide(L)'
;MGRRKVPGGGSLGRALIRHQTQWSRSHRHTDSWLHTSELNDGYDWGRLNLQSVTEQSSLDDFLATAELAGTEFVAEKLNIRFVLPEARTGLLSFEESQRIKKLHEENRQFLCIPRRPNWDKTTSPEELKQAEKDNFLNWRRQLVRLEEEQKLILTPFERNLDFWRQLWRVIERSDIVVQIVDARNPLLFRCEDLECYVKEIDVNKENVILINKADLLTAEQRSVWATYFEKEDVKVIFWSALAETIQLNADSKELYYAVG
;
A
#
# COMPACT_ATOMS: atom_id res chain seq x y z
N MET A 1 -52.68 18.35 30.06
CA MET A 1 -52.44 16.99 29.51
C MET A 1 -50.95 16.82 29.25
N GLY A 2 -50.19 16.36 30.25
CA GLY A 2 -48.75 16.12 30.13
C GLY A 2 -48.46 14.78 29.46
N ARG A 3 -47.56 14.76 28.48
CA ARG A 3 -46.98 13.52 27.95
C ARG A 3 -45.64 13.27 28.65
N ARG A 4 -45.63 12.28 29.55
CA ARG A 4 -44.42 11.69 30.15
C ARG A 4 -43.55 11.08 29.04
N LYS A 5 -42.28 11.49 28.94
CA LYS A 5 -41.25 10.76 28.17
C LYS A 5 -40.75 9.58 29.02
N VAL A 6 -40.88 8.38 28.47
CA VAL A 6 -40.34 7.12 29.00
C VAL A 6 -38.80 7.15 28.88
N PRO A 7 -38.02 6.73 29.90
CA PRO A 7 -36.58 6.61 29.75
C PRO A 7 -36.26 5.37 28.90
N GLY A 8 -36.04 5.59 27.61
CA GLY A 8 -35.60 4.54 26.69
C GLY A 8 -34.23 4.00 27.10
N GLY A 9 -34.15 2.68 27.26
CA GLY A 9 -33.02 1.93 27.78
C GLY A 9 -31.68 2.30 27.15
N GLY A 10 -30.65 2.29 27.99
CA GLY A 10 -29.26 2.42 27.57
C GLY A 10 -28.94 1.36 26.54
N SER A 11 -28.85 1.78 25.28
CA SER A 11 -28.37 0.95 24.18
C SER A 11 -27.04 0.31 24.58
N LEU A 12 -27.00 -1.02 24.58
CA LEU A 12 -25.79 -1.84 24.79
C LEU A 12 -24.62 -1.32 23.95
N GLY A 13 -24.91 -0.75 22.78
CA GLY A 13 -23.92 -0.11 21.89
C GLY A 13 -23.21 1.09 22.52
N ARG A 14 -23.90 1.92 23.31
CA ARG A 14 -23.24 3.04 24.03
C ARG A 14 -22.37 2.55 25.18
N ALA A 15 -22.74 1.44 25.82
CA ALA A 15 -21.93 0.81 26.85
C ALA A 15 -20.68 0.15 26.27
N LEU A 16 -20.80 -0.53 25.12
CA LEU A 16 -19.68 -1.12 24.39
C LEU A 16 -18.68 -0.07 23.89
N ILE A 17 -19.17 1.06 23.33
CA ILE A 17 -18.30 2.16 22.89
C ILE A 17 -17.52 2.78 24.07
N ARG A 18 -18.14 2.90 25.25
CA ARG A 18 -17.45 3.37 26.46
C ARG A 18 -16.45 2.34 27.01
N HIS A 19 -16.76 1.05 26.91
CA HIS A 19 -15.87 -0.02 27.34
C HIS A 19 -14.62 -0.08 26.45
N GLN A 20 -14.78 0.08 25.14
CA GLN A 20 -13.66 0.09 24.18
C GLN A 20 -12.74 1.31 24.36
N THR A 21 -13.31 2.48 24.67
CA THR A 21 -12.53 3.71 24.97
C THR A 21 -11.85 3.71 26.34
N GLN A 22 -12.31 2.87 27.28
CA GLN A 22 -11.62 2.65 28.56
C GLN A 22 -10.46 1.66 28.42
N TRP A 23 -10.61 0.61 27.59
CA TRP A 23 -9.53 -0.34 27.31
C TRP A 23 -8.33 0.34 26.63
N SER A 24 -8.59 1.27 25.70
CA SER A 24 -7.53 2.04 25.02
C SER A 24 -6.79 3.01 25.95
N ARG A 25 -7.38 3.40 27.09
CA ARG A 25 -6.70 4.24 28.10
C ARG A 25 -5.90 3.42 29.11
N SER A 26 -6.29 2.18 29.37
CA SER A 26 -5.67 1.33 30.39
C SER A 26 -4.43 0.57 29.91
N HIS A 27 -4.21 0.46 28.60
CA HIS A 27 -3.07 -0.28 28.04
C HIS A 27 -1.82 0.57 27.78
N ARG A 28 -1.65 1.69 28.51
CA ARG A 28 -0.36 2.41 28.59
C ARG A 28 0.63 1.61 29.44
N HIS A 29 0.97 0.41 29.00
CA HIS A 29 2.14 -0.31 29.48
C HIS A 29 3.33 0.12 28.63
N THR A 30 4.41 0.52 29.31
CA THR A 30 5.54 1.27 28.76
C THR A 30 6.55 0.47 27.94
N ASP A 31 6.34 -0.82 27.67
CA ASP A 31 7.36 -1.69 27.05
C ASP A 31 6.79 -2.75 26.10
N SER A 32 5.88 -2.38 25.20
CA SER A 32 5.44 -3.28 24.13
C SER A 32 5.60 -2.58 22.79
N TRP A 33 6.63 -3.00 22.05
CA TRP A 33 6.82 -2.92 20.60
C TRP A 33 5.82 -2.00 19.89
N LEU A 34 6.11 -0.70 19.91
CA LEU A 34 5.30 0.33 19.27
C LEU A 34 5.17 0.02 17.77
N HIS A 35 3.96 -0.37 17.36
CA HIS A 35 3.62 -0.51 15.95
C HIS A 35 3.85 0.84 15.24
N THR A 36 4.20 0.83 13.94
CA THR A 36 4.51 2.07 13.20
C THR A 36 3.36 3.07 13.17
N SER A 37 2.14 2.61 13.44
CA SER A 37 0.92 3.38 13.58
C SER A 37 0.64 3.92 15.00
N GLU A 38 1.58 3.85 15.94
CA GLU A 38 1.38 4.32 17.33
C GLU A 38 2.39 5.40 17.76
N LEU A 39 3.33 5.78 16.89
CA LEU A 39 4.26 6.88 17.19
C LEU A 39 3.53 8.22 17.16
N ASN A 40 3.24 8.75 18.35
CA ASN A 40 2.51 10.00 18.56
C ASN A 40 3.34 11.25 18.20
N ASP A 41 3.74 11.38 16.93
CA ASP A 41 4.43 12.55 16.36
C ASP A 41 3.47 13.72 16.07
N GLY A 42 2.41 13.87 16.87
CA GLY A 42 1.40 14.92 16.72
C GLY A 42 0.34 14.67 15.64
N TYR A 43 0.34 13.49 15.01
CA TYR A 43 -0.72 13.07 14.09
C TYR A 43 -1.41 11.80 14.63
N ASP A 44 -2.66 12.00 15.05
CA ASP A 44 -3.54 11.04 15.73
C ASP A 44 -3.90 9.87 14.79
N TRP A 45 -3.31 8.69 15.00
CA TRP A 45 -3.39 7.53 14.08
C TRP A 45 -4.78 6.87 13.97
N GLY A 46 -5.71 7.16 14.89
CA GLY A 46 -7.12 6.80 14.76
C GLY A 46 -7.89 7.64 13.73
N ARG A 47 -7.23 8.64 13.12
CA ARG A 47 -7.75 9.57 12.11
C ARG A 47 -6.76 9.77 10.97
N LEU A 48 -6.19 8.69 10.43
CA LEU A 48 -5.47 8.80 9.16
C LEU A 48 -6.46 9.26 8.08
N ASN A 49 -6.43 10.55 7.73
CA ASN A 49 -6.98 11.07 6.47
C ASN A 49 -6.10 10.63 5.28
N LEU A 50 -5.58 9.40 5.30
CA LEU A 50 -4.85 8.79 4.20
C LEU A 50 -5.89 8.18 3.26
N GLN A 51 -6.35 8.99 2.31
CA GLN A 51 -7.16 8.50 1.21
C GLN A 51 -6.21 7.95 0.15
N SER A 52 -6.32 6.65 -0.13
CA SER A 52 -5.62 6.05 -1.28
C SER A 52 -6.25 6.61 -2.55
N VAL A 53 -5.41 7.02 -3.49
CA VAL A 53 -5.85 7.65 -4.72
C VAL A 53 -5.09 7.05 -5.90
N THR A 54 -5.69 5.99 -6.45
CA THR A 54 -5.17 5.27 -7.62
C THR A 54 -5.71 5.81 -8.95
N GLU A 55 -6.87 6.47 -8.92
CA GLU A 55 -7.52 7.08 -10.08
C GLU A 55 -7.97 8.50 -9.72
N GLN A 56 -7.67 9.47 -10.59
CA GLN A 56 -8.08 10.86 -10.46
C GLN A 56 -8.70 11.35 -11.75
N SER A 57 -9.62 12.30 -11.65
CA SER A 57 -10.05 13.05 -12.83
C SER A 57 -8.88 13.88 -13.36
N SER A 58 -8.89 14.23 -14.65
CA SER A 58 -7.83 15.05 -15.25
C SER A 58 -7.66 16.41 -14.56
N LEU A 59 -8.75 16.98 -14.03
CA LEU A 59 -8.71 18.23 -13.27
C LEU A 59 -8.07 18.04 -11.89
N ASP A 60 -8.45 16.98 -11.18
CA ASP A 60 -7.89 16.71 -9.85
C ASP A 60 -6.39 16.37 -9.93
N ASP A 61 -5.97 15.64 -10.95
CA ASP A 61 -4.56 15.30 -11.21
C ASP A 61 -3.74 16.56 -11.53
N PHE A 62 -4.32 17.48 -12.32
CA PHE A 62 -3.72 18.80 -12.61
C PHE A 62 -3.57 19.65 -11.34
N LEU A 63 -4.64 19.77 -10.54
CA LEU A 63 -4.61 20.54 -9.29
C LEU A 63 -3.63 19.95 -8.28
N ALA A 64 -3.59 18.63 -8.12
CA ALA A 64 -2.65 17.95 -7.23
C ALA A 64 -1.20 18.16 -7.69
N THR A 65 -0.94 18.16 -8.99
CA THR A 65 0.39 18.43 -9.54
C THR A 65 0.81 19.89 -9.31
N ALA A 66 -0.12 20.84 -9.47
CA ALA A 66 0.11 22.25 -9.18
C ALA A 66 0.40 22.50 -7.68
N GLU A 67 -0.33 21.82 -6.79
CA GLU A 67 -0.11 21.91 -5.35
C GLU A 67 1.27 21.36 -4.95
N LEU A 68 1.68 20.22 -5.52
CA LEU A 68 3.02 19.66 -5.32
C LEU A 68 4.13 20.59 -5.83
N ALA A 69 3.88 21.28 -6.95
CA ALA A 69 4.81 22.26 -7.51
C ALA A 69 4.84 23.60 -6.75
N GLY A 70 3.97 23.79 -5.75
CA GLY A 70 3.88 25.03 -4.98
C GLY A 70 3.37 26.23 -5.80
N THR A 71 2.69 25.99 -6.92
CA THR A 71 2.17 27.04 -7.79
C THR A 71 0.75 27.40 -7.39
N GLU A 72 0.54 28.63 -6.90
CA GLU A 72 -0.80 29.17 -6.65
C GLU A 72 -1.42 29.65 -7.96
N PHE A 73 -2.53 29.03 -8.40
CA PHE A 73 -3.28 29.47 -9.57
C PHE A 73 -4.56 30.21 -9.13
N VAL A 74 -4.75 31.44 -9.60
CA VAL A 74 -6.05 32.09 -9.63
C VAL A 74 -6.74 31.67 -10.92
N ALA A 75 -7.57 30.63 -10.86
CA ALA A 75 -8.32 30.19 -12.03
C ALA A 75 -9.52 31.12 -12.27
N GLU A 76 -9.45 31.96 -13.31
CA GLU A 76 -10.66 32.58 -13.86
C GLU A 76 -11.56 31.46 -14.43
N LYS A 77 -12.86 31.46 -14.07
CA LYS A 77 -13.84 30.47 -14.55
C LYS A 77 -14.06 30.64 -16.06
N LEU A 78 -13.19 30.06 -16.86
CA LEU A 78 -13.38 29.87 -18.29
C LEU A 78 -14.06 28.51 -18.55
N ASN A 79 -14.82 28.43 -19.65
CA ASN A 79 -15.43 27.19 -20.12
C ASN A 79 -14.35 26.26 -20.70
N ILE A 80 -13.65 25.54 -19.82
CA ILE A 80 -12.67 24.53 -20.21
C ILE A 80 -13.41 23.29 -20.73
N ARG A 81 -13.12 22.88 -21.98
CA ARG A 81 -13.57 21.60 -22.53
C ARG A 81 -12.45 20.58 -22.37
N PHE A 82 -12.70 19.52 -21.62
CA PHE A 82 -11.78 18.40 -21.48
C PHE A 82 -11.93 17.44 -22.64
N VAL A 83 -10.86 17.22 -23.40
CA VAL A 83 -10.75 16.09 -24.33
C VAL A 83 -10.26 14.91 -23.49
N LEU A 84 -11.15 13.96 -23.20
CA LEU A 84 -10.72 12.68 -22.63
C LEU A 84 -9.81 12.01 -23.67
N PRO A 85 -8.57 11.62 -23.31
CA PRO A 85 -7.77 10.75 -24.17
C PRO A 85 -8.61 9.52 -24.50
N GLU A 86 -8.63 9.05 -25.74
CA GLU A 86 -9.44 7.89 -26.10
C GLU A 86 -9.15 6.74 -25.13
N ALA A 87 -10.15 6.40 -24.31
CA ALA A 87 -10.04 5.32 -23.37
C ALA A 87 -9.75 4.06 -24.17
N ARG A 88 -8.54 3.51 -24.03
CA ARG A 88 -8.17 2.22 -24.63
C ARG A 88 -8.85 1.09 -23.85
N THR A 89 -10.17 1.10 -23.83
CA THR A 89 -11.01 0.10 -23.17
C THR A 89 -11.28 -1.04 -24.15
N GLY A 90 -10.22 -1.76 -24.53
CA GLY A 90 -10.28 -2.93 -25.39
C GLY A 90 -9.35 -4.03 -24.88
N LEU A 91 -9.71 -5.28 -25.12
CA LEU A 91 -8.77 -6.39 -24.93
C LEU A 91 -7.62 -6.23 -25.93
N LEU A 92 -6.39 -6.21 -25.43
CA LEU A 92 -5.20 -6.10 -26.26
C LEU A 92 -5.09 -7.33 -27.17
N SER A 93 -4.72 -7.09 -28.44
CA SER A 93 -4.28 -8.17 -29.32
C SER A 93 -3.08 -8.90 -28.70
N PHE A 94 -2.87 -10.16 -29.08
CA PHE A 94 -1.70 -10.92 -28.66
C PHE A 94 -0.39 -10.22 -29.07
N GLU A 95 -0.35 -9.66 -30.28
CA GLU A 95 0.82 -8.94 -30.80
C GLU A 95 1.07 -7.64 -30.01
N GLU A 96 0.00 -6.90 -29.70
CA GLU A 96 0.06 -5.69 -28.88
C GLU A 96 0.54 -6.02 -27.47
N SER A 97 0.05 -7.11 -26.88
CA SER A 97 0.46 -7.58 -25.55
C SER A 97 1.95 -7.94 -25.51
N GLN A 98 2.47 -8.60 -26.54
CA GLN A 98 3.90 -8.90 -26.62
C GLN A 98 4.75 -7.64 -26.79
N ARG A 99 4.29 -6.69 -27.61
CA ARG A 99 4.97 -5.41 -27.79
C ARG A 99 5.01 -4.61 -26.49
N ILE A 100 3.89 -4.55 -25.77
CA ILE A 100 3.81 -3.88 -24.47
C ILE A 100 4.74 -4.56 -23.46
N LYS A 101 4.78 -5.90 -23.41
CA LYS A 101 5.73 -6.61 -22.53
C LYS A 101 7.19 -6.26 -22.83
N LYS A 102 7.58 -6.19 -24.11
CA LYS A 102 8.94 -5.78 -24.48
C LYS A 102 9.24 -4.34 -24.06
N LEU A 103 8.30 -3.42 -24.28
CA LEU A 103 8.43 -2.03 -23.85
C LEU A 103 8.54 -1.93 -22.32
N HIS A 104 7.77 -2.72 -21.57
CA HIS A 104 7.89 -2.79 -20.11
C HIS A 104 9.27 -3.28 -19.66
N GLU A 105 9.83 -4.28 -20.34
CA GLU A 105 11.19 -4.77 -20.03
C GLU A 105 12.28 -3.74 -20.38
N GLU A 106 12.17 -3.08 -21.53
CA GLU A 106 13.11 -2.05 -21.97
C GLU A 106 13.12 -0.83 -21.02
N ASN A 107 11.97 -0.48 -20.46
CA ASN A 107 11.82 0.67 -19.57
C ASN A 107 11.75 0.30 -18.09
N ARG A 108 12.12 -0.94 -17.73
CA ARG A 108 12.05 -1.44 -16.36
C ARG A 108 12.71 -0.51 -15.34
N GLN A 109 13.81 0.12 -15.72
CA GLN A 109 14.56 1.07 -14.90
C GLN A 109 13.77 2.34 -14.53
N PHE A 110 12.80 2.74 -15.35
CA PHE A 110 11.98 3.92 -15.11
C PHE A 110 10.65 3.60 -14.43
N LEU A 111 10.30 2.32 -14.30
CA LEU A 111 9.08 1.83 -13.65
C LEU A 111 9.29 1.51 -12.15
N CYS A 112 10.38 2.00 -11.56
CA CYS A 112 10.73 1.83 -10.17
C CYS A 112 9.86 2.67 -9.23
N ILE A 113 9.73 2.24 -7.96
CA ILE A 113 9.06 3.02 -6.91
C ILE A 113 9.93 4.21 -6.48
N PRO A 114 9.34 5.35 -6.07
CA PRO A 114 10.12 6.52 -5.68
C PRO A 114 10.96 6.20 -4.45
N ARG A 115 12.28 6.35 -4.59
CA ARG A 115 13.25 6.22 -3.50
C ARG A 115 13.17 7.44 -2.59
N ARG A 116 13.33 7.27 -1.27
CA ARG A 116 13.37 8.42 -0.36
C ARG A 116 14.69 9.18 -0.56
N PRO A 117 14.67 10.52 -0.65
CA PRO A 117 15.91 11.29 -0.65
C PRO A 117 16.73 11.03 0.62
N ASN A 118 18.05 10.96 0.47
CA ASN A 118 18.96 10.84 1.60
C ASN A 118 18.82 12.05 2.53
N TRP A 119 18.81 11.79 3.83
CA TRP A 119 18.69 12.83 4.83
C TRP A 119 19.67 12.57 5.98
N ASP A 120 20.22 13.66 6.50
CA ASP A 120 21.18 13.62 7.60
C ASP A 120 20.60 14.31 8.83
N LYS A 121 21.25 14.15 9.98
CA LYS A 121 20.87 14.84 11.24
C LYS A 121 20.89 16.36 11.13
N THR A 122 21.59 16.89 10.13
CA THR A 122 21.69 18.33 9.86
C THR A 122 20.54 18.87 9.01
N THR A 123 19.79 18.00 8.32
CA THR A 123 18.70 18.41 7.43
C THR A 123 17.51 18.90 8.24
N SER A 124 16.96 20.08 7.91
CA SER A 124 15.77 20.58 8.59
C SER A 124 14.52 19.79 8.18
N PRO A 125 13.50 19.67 9.06
CA PRO A 125 12.27 18.97 8.71
C PRO A 125 11.51 19.57 7.52
N GLU A 126 11.68 20.87 7.27
CA GLU A 126 11.05 21.57 6.14
C GLU A 126 11.78 21.31 4.82
N GLU A 127 13.11 21.36 4.84
CA GLU A 127 13.95 21.00 3.69
C GLU A 127 13.69 19.56 3.25
N LEU A 128 13.61 18.63 4.20
CA LEU A 128 13.30 17.24 3.91
C LEU A 128 11.92 17.10 3.22
N LYS A 129 10.90 17.79 3.74
CA LYS A 129 9.55 17.73 3.16
C LYS A 129 9.52 18.30 1.74
N GLN A 130 10.30 19.33 1.45
CA GLN A 130 10.44 19.90 0.11
C GLN A 130 11.18 18.94 -0.82
N ALA A 131 12.30 18.37 -0.39
CA ALA A 131 13.05 17.38 -1.16
C ALA A 131 12.20 16.14 -1.49
N GLU A 132 11.40 15.65 -0.55
CA GLU A 132 10.45 14.55 -0.77
C GLU A 132 9.38 14.91 -1.81
N LYS A 133 8.83 16.14 -1.75
CA LYS A 133 7.86 16.64 -2.74
C LYS A 133 8.47 16.74 -4.13
N ASP A 134 9.64 17.35 -4.25
CA ASP A 134 10.34 17.55 -5.52
C ASP A 134 10.72 16.23 -6.18
N ASN A 135 11.24 15.29 -5.38
CA ASN A 135 11.57 13.95 -5.84
C ASN A 135 10.33 13.20 -6.37
N PHE A 136 9.23 13.25 -5.62
CA PHE A 136 7.97 12.63 -6.04
C PHE A 136 7.38 13.28 -7.30
N LEU A 137 7.45 14.60 -7.42
CA LEU A 137 7.04 15.35 -8.60
C LEU A 137 7.86 14.95 -9.84
N ASN A 138 9.19 14.82 -9.68
CA ASN A 138 10.08 14.39 -10.75
C ASN A 138 9.80 12.95 -11.18
N TRP A 139 9.57 12.05 -10.23
CA TRP A 139 9.15 10.68 -10.49
C TRP A 139 7.81 10.64 -11.27
N ARG A 140 6.80 11.41 -10.86
CA ARG A 140 5.52 11.51 -11.60
C ARG A 140 5.71 12.03 -13.03
N ARG A 141 6.55 13.05 -13.21
CA ARG A 141 6.87 13.59 -14.54
C ARG A 141 7.52 12.55 -15.44
N GLN A 142 8.37 11.68 -14.89
CA GLN A 142 8.98 10.57 -15.65
C GLN A 142 7.92 9.58 -16.12
N LEU A 143 6.98 9.20 -15.25
CA LEU A 143 5.87 8.30 -15.62
C LEU A 143 4.98 8.89 -16.72
N VAL A 144 4.62 10.16 -16.62
CA VAL A 144 3.82 10.86 -17.64
C VAL A 144 4.54 10.87 -18.99
N ARG A 145 5.85 11.11 -19.01
CA ARG A 145 6.65 11.04 -20.25
C ARG A 145 6.59 9.65 -20.88
N LEU A 146 6.68 8.58 -20.09
CA LEU A 146 6.58 7.21 -20.61
C LEU A 146 5.19 6.90 -21.17
N GLU A 147 4.14 7.38 -20.51
CA GLU A 147 2.76 7.22 -20.95
C GLU A 147 2.51 7.95 -22.29
N GLU A 148 3.00 9.19 -22.42
CA GLU A 148 2.84 10.02 -23.63
C GLU A 148 3.73 9.57 -24.80
N GLU A 149 5.04 9.42 -24.57
CA GLU A 149 6.02 9.14 -25.63
C GLU A 149 5.92 7.71 -26.15
N GLN A 150 5.78 6.75 -25.23
CA GLN A 150 5.86 5.32 -25.56
C GLN A 150 4.50 4.62 -25.57
N LYS A 151 3.42 5.34 -25.23
CA LYS A 151 2.04 4.82 -25.19
C LYS A 151 1.91 3.59 -24.30
N LEU A 152 2.73 3.53 -23.25
CA LEU A 152 2.83 2.40 -22.33
C LEU A 152 1.64 2.44 -21.37
N ILE A 153 0.94 1.31 -21.25
CA ILE A 153 -0.17 1.18 -20.29
C ILE A 153 0.45 0.86 -18.93
N LEU A 154 0.37 1.81 -18.01
CA LEU A 154 0.84 1.67 -16.65
C LEU A 154 -0.23 1.00 -15.78
N THR A 155 0.22 0.20 -14.81
CA THR A 155 -0.67 -0.24 -13.73
C THR A 155 -1.06 0.97 -12.88
N PRO A 156 -2.33 1.07 -12.43
CA PRO A 156 -2.73 2.13 -11.50
C PRO A 156 -1.79 2.16 -10.30
N PHE A 157 -1.30 3.35 -9.97
CA PHE A 157 -0.35 3.56 -8.89
C PHE A 157 -0.86 4.64 -7.93
N GLU A 158 -0.32 4.66 -6.73
CA GLU A 158 -0.71 5.60 -5.69
C GLU A 158 -0.16 7.00 -6.01
N ARG A 159 -1.05 7.99 -6.15
CA ARG A 159 -0.70 9.39 -6.45
C ARG A 159 -0.50 10.23 -5.20
N ASN A 160 -0.90 9.74 -4.03
CA ASN A 160 -0.73 10.43 -2.76
C ASN A 160 0.68 10.24 -2.17
N LEU A 161 1.44 11.33 -2.01
CA LEU A 161 2.78 11.32 -1.43
C LEU A 161 2.80 10.77 0.00
N ASP A 162 1.75 10.98 0.79
CA ASP A 162 1.72 10.55 2.17
C ASP A 162 1.67 9.02 2.31
N PHE A 163 1.15 8.31 1.32
CA PHE A 163 1.26 6.84 1.26
C PHE A 163 2.71 6.39 1.04
N TRP A 164 3.43 7.04 0.12
CA TRP A 164 4.84 6.74 -0.13
C TRP A 164 5.71 7.04 1.10
N ARG A 165 5.41 8.11 1.84
CA ARG A 165 6.06 8.38 3.14
C ARG A 165 5.87 7.26 4.14
N GLN A 166 4.69 6.64 4.19
CA GLN A 166 4.47 5.49 5.08
C GLN A 166 5.31 4.30 4.63
N LEU A 167 5.35 4.00 3.34
CA LEU A 167 6.21 2.95 2.81
C LEU A 167 7.68 3.18 3.21
N TRP A 168 8.21 4.38 3.01
CA TRP A 168 9.58 4.70 3.38
C TRP A 168 9.87 4.49 4.87
N ARG A 169 8.98 4.94 5.76
CA ARG A 169 9.13 4.75 7.21
C ARG A 169 9.11 3.27 7.61
N VAL A 170 8.26 2.47 6.97
CA VAL A 170 8.17 1.03 7.24
C VAL A 170 9.46 0.33 6.84
N ILE A 171 10.02 0.66 5.67
CA ILE A 171 11.27 0.04 5.20
C ILE A 171 12.44 0.42 6.10
N GLU A 172 12.54 1.68 6.50
CA GLU A 172 13.62 2.15 7.38
C GLU A 172 13.58 1.48 8.74
N ARG A 173 12.40 1.34 9.35
CA ARG A 173 12.25 0.84 10.73
C ARG A 173 12.22 -0.68 10.86
N SER A 174 11.84 -1.40 9.81
CA SER A 174 11.68 -2.86 9.86
C SER A 174 12.96 -3.58 9.44
N ASP A 175 13.37 -4.59 10.21
CA ASP A 175 14.49 -5.47 9.83
C ASP A 175 14.08 -6.49 8.75
N ILE A 176 12.80 -6.87 8.75
CA ILE A 176 12.21 -7.81 7.80
C ILE A 176 11.01 -7.15 7.13
N VAL A 177 11.00 -7.14 5.80
CA VAL A 177 9.86 -6.65 5.00
C VAL A 177 9.19 -7.84 4.35
N VAL A 178 7.88 -7.98 4.58
CA VAL A 178 7.09 -9.08 4.01
C VAL A 178 6.19 -8.57 2.89
N GLN A 179 6.38 -9.06 1.67
CA GLN A 179 5.52 -8.75 0.54
C GLN A 179 4.39 -9.78 0.43
N ILE A 180 3.15 -9.34 0.56
CA ILE A 180 1.97 -10.21 0.42
C ILE A 180 1.56 -10.25 -1.05
N VAL A 181 1.47 -11.46 -1.59
CA VAL A 181 1.23 -11.74 -3.02
C VAL A 181 0.05 -12.69 -3.17
N ASP A 182 -0.81 -12.50 -4.17
CA ASP A 182 -1.95 -13.42 -4.44
C ASP A 182 -1.48 -14.65 -5.24
N ALA A 183 -1.81 -15.85 -4.75
CA ALA A 183 -1.39 -17.13 -5.36
C ALA A 183 -1.79 -17.32 -6.83
N ARG A 184 -2.84 -16.64 -7.31
CA ARG A 184 -3.33 -16.83 -8.68
C ARG A 184 -2.39 -16.26 -9.74
N ASN A 185 -1.67 -15.18 -9.41
CA ASN A 185 -0.69 -14.58 -10.30
C ASN A 185 0.43 -13.92 -9.48
N PRO A 186 1.34 -14.72 -8.91
CA PRO A 186 2.28 -14.20 -7.94
C PRO A 186 3.30 -13.23 -8.56
N LEU A 187 3.64 -13.41 -9.84
CA LEU A 187 4.58 -12.55 -10.56
C LEU A 187 4.04 -11.13 -10.79
N LEU A 188 2.72 -10.98 -10.98
CA LEU A 188 2.10 -9.66 -11.20
C LEU A 188 2.10 -8.80 -9.93
N PHE A 189 1.90 -9.41 -8.76
CA PHE A 189 1.84 -8.70 -7.48
C PHE A 189 3.19 -8.62 -6.76
N ARG A 190 4.22 -9.31 -7.28
CA ARG A 190 5.61 -9.20 -6.82
C ARG A 190 6.21 -7.89 -7.34
N CYS A 191 6.99 -7.22 -6.50
CA CYS A 191 7.69 -6.00 -6.85
C CYS A 191 9.18 -6.20 -6.58
N GLU A 192 9.92 -6.63 -7.60
CA GLU A 192 11.36 -6.86 -7.50
C GLU A 192 12.12 -5.57 -7.15
N ASP A 193 11.62 -4.41 -7.60
CA ASP A 193 12.23 -3.12 -7.27
C ASP A 193 12.16 -2.80 -5.77
N LEU A 194 11.11 -3.27 -5.07
CA LEU A 194 11.01 -3.15 -3.62
C LEU A 194 12.05 -4.04 -2.92
N GLU A 195 12.33 -5.23 -3.45
CA GLU A 195 13.39 -6.12 -2.94
C GLU A 195 14.76 -5.46 -3.05
N CYS A 196 15.06 -4.85 -4.21
CA CYS A 196 16.27 -4.05 -4.41
C CYS A 196 16.33 -2.88 -3.43
N TYR A 197 15.24 -2.12 -3.28
CA TYR A 197 15.21 -0.95 -2.41
C TYR A 197 15.52 -1.27 -0.94
N VAL A 198 14.96 -2.37 -0.43
CA VAL A 198 15.21 -2.81 0.94
C VAL A 198 16.71 -3.08 1.14
N LYS A 199 17.36 -3.74 0.17
CA LYS A 199 18.80 -4.04 0.21
C LYS A 199 19.68 -2.81 -0.04
N GLU A 200 19.20 -1.82 -0.79
CA GLU A 200 19.88 -0.51 -0.96
C GLU A 200 19.97 0.26 0.36
N ILE A 201 18.94 0.18 1.20
CA ILE A 201 18.91 0.85 2.51
C ILE A 201 19.82 0.15 3.52
N ASP A 202 19.71 -1.18 3.63
CA ASP A 202 20.59 -1.98 4.48
C ASP A 202 20.67 -3.40 3.95
N VAL A 203 21.89 -3.88 3.74
CA VAL A 203 22.19 -5.22 3.21
C VAL A 203 21.70 -6.31 4.17
N ASN A 204 21.63 -6.02 5.47
CA ASN A 204 21.20 -6.96 6.50
C ASN A 204 19.68 -7.14 6.57
N LYS A 205 18.90 -6.24 5.97
CA LYS A 205 17.44 -6.34 5.96
C LYS A 205 17.00 -7.49 5.06
N GLU A 206 16.01 -8.25 5.49
CA GLU A 206 15.53 -9.43 4.77
C GLU A 206 14.18 -9.15 4.11
N ASN A 207 13.99 -9.67 2.90
CA ASN A 207 12.71 -9.65 2.21
C ASN A 207 12.13 -11.06 2.14
N VAL A 208 10.84 -11.20 2.46
CA VAL A 208 10.10 -12.46 2.40
C VAL A 208 8.81 -12.26 1.62
N ILE A 209 8.51 -13.16 0.70
CA ILE A 209 7.23 -13.15 -0.01
C ILE A 209 6.24 -14.09 0.67
N LEU A 210 5.08 -13.56 1.05
CA LEU A 210 3.94 -14.31 1.57
C LEU A 210 2.91 -14.52 0.48
N ILE A 211 2.84 -15.73 -0.08
CA ILE A 211 1.84 -16.10 -1.07
C ILE A 211 0.53 -16.44 -0.36
N ASN A 212 -0.41 -15.51 -0.39
CA ASN A 212 -1.74 -15.63 0.18
C ASN A 212 -2.72 -16.34 -0.76
N LYS A 213 -3.75 -16.98 -0.19
CA LYS A 213 -4.74 -17.83 -0.87
C LYS A 213 -4.12 -19.08 -1.50
N ALA A 214 -3.13 -19.66 -0.82
CA ALA A 214 -2.45 -20.87 -1.29
C ALA A 214 -3.38 -22.08 -1.44
N ASP A 215 -4.58 -22.05 -0.86
CA ASP A 215 -5.67 -23.03 -1.06
C ASP A 215 -6.19 -23.09 -2.49
N LEU A 216 -6.00 -22.03 -3.28
CA LEU A 216 -6.38 -22.01 -4.70
C LEU A 216 -5.40 -22.79 -5.59
N LEU A 217 -4.25 -23.21 -5.05
CA LEU A 217 -3.21 -23.92 -5.79
C LEU A 217 -3.19 -25.40 -5.41
N THR A 218 -2.98 -26.27 -6.39
CA THR A 218 -2.72 -27.68 -6.14
C THR A 218 -1.35 -27.88 -5.47
N ALA A 219 -1.12 -29.05 -4.86
CA ALA A 219 0.19 -29.37 -4.28
C ALA A 219 1.32 -29.33 -5.31
N GLU A 220 1.06 -29.81 -6.53
CA GLU A 220 2.02 -29.77 -7.64
C GLU A 220 2.35 -28.33 -8.04
N GLN A 221 1.34 -27.47 -8.19
CA GLN A 221 1.54 -26.05 -8.51
C GLN A 221 2.36 -25.34 -7.44
N ARG A 222 2.11 -25.62 -6.15
CA ARG A 222 2.92 -25.06 -5.05
C ARG A 222 4.37 -25.52 -5.12
N SER A 223 4.63 -26.78 -5.46
CA SER A 223 6.00 -27.29 -5.62
C SER A 223 6.73 -26.61 -6.78
N VAL A 224 6.05 -26.37 -7.91
CA VAL A 224 6.62 -25.66 -9.06
C VAL A 224 6.95 -24.22 -8.67
N TRP A 225 6.04 -23.52 -7.99
CA TRP A 225 6.30 -22.16 -7.52
C TRP A 225 7.42 -22.10 -6.49
N ALA A 226 7.47 -23.03 -5.54
CA ALA A 226 8.56 -23.11 -4.56
C ALA A 226 9.92 -23.26 -5.26
N THR A 227 10.01 -24.17 -6.23
CA THR A 227 11.23 -24.39 -7.03
C THR A 227 11.60 -23.16 -7.85
N TYR A 228 10.63 -22.41 -8.35
CA TYR A 228 10.87 -21.17 -9.10
C TYR A 228 11.48 -20.10 -8.20
N PHE A 229 10.89 -19.83 -7.03
CA PHE A 229 11.40 -18.79 -6.14
C PHE A 229 12.72 -19.17 -5.44
N GLU A 230 12.96 -20.46 -5.20
CA GLU A 230 14.25 -20.94 -4.69
C GLU A 230 15.40 -20.67 -5.68
N LYS A 231 15.14 -20.77 -6.99
CA LYS A 231 16.13 -20.41 -8.03
C LYS A 231 16.45 -18.92 -8.06
N GLU A 232 15.48 -18.09 -7.71
CA GLU A 232 15.61 -16.63 -7.64
C GLU A 232 16.19 -16.17 -6.28
N ASP A 233 16.59 -17.10 -5.40
CA ASP A 233 17.11 -16.84 -4.04
C ASP A 233 16.15 -16.01 -3.17
N VAL A 234 14.83 -16.21 -3.34
CA VAL A 234 13.81 -15.47 -2.61
C VAL A 234 13.08 -16.38 -1.62
N LYS A 235 13.00 -15.92 -0.36
CA LYS A 235 12.30 -16.62 0.71
C LYS A 235 10.80 -16.50 0.52
N VAL A 236 10.11 -17.63 0.39
CA VAL A 236 8.67 -17.67 0.16
C VAL A 236 7.95 -18.52 1.18
N ILE A 237 6.81 -18.01 1.66
CA ILE A 237 5.90 -18.70 2.58
C ILE A 237 4.52 -18.77 1.93
N PHE A 238 3.92 -19.96 1.89
CA PHE A 238 2.55 -20.14 1.42
C PHE A 238 1.58 -20.05 2.59
N TRP A 239 0.53 -19.26 2.44
CA TRP A 239 -0.46 -18.99 3.48
C TRP A 239 -1.89 -19.13 2.97
N SER A 240 -2.76 -19.67 3.81
CA SER A 240 -4.20 -19.70 3.55
C SER A 240 -4.98 -19.37 4.82
N ALA A 241 -5.59 -18.18 4.85
CA ALA A 241 -6.39 -17.74 5.98
C ALA A 241 -7.61 -18.63 6.24
N LEU A 242 -8.21 -19.22 5.20
CA LEU A 242 -9.37 -20.11 5.34
C LEU A 242 -8.98 -21.43 6.01
N ALA A 243 -7.88 -22.05 5.55
CA ALA A 243 -7.39 -23.30 6.11
C ALA A 243 -7.04 -23.13 7.59
N GLU A 244 -6.39 -22.02 7.95
CA GLU A 244 -6.03 -21.75 9.34
C GLU A 244 -7.22 -21.41 10.22
N THR A 245 -8.19 -20.66 9.71
CA THR A 245 -9.41 -20.38 10.46
C THR A 245 -10.17 -21.68 10.77
N ILE A 246 -10.17 -22.63 9.83
CA ILE A 246 -10.76 -23.97 10.06
C ILE A 246 -9.97 -24.73 11.13
N GLN A 247 -8.64 -24.69 11.09
CA GLN A 247 -7.78 -25.37 12.05
C GLN A 247 -7.94 -24.79 13.47
N LEU A 248 -7.90 -23.46 13.62
CA LEU A 248 -8.14 -22.77 14.89
C LEU A 248 -9.54 -23.06 15.46
N ASN A 249 -10.55 -23.16 14.59
CA ASN A 249 -11.92 -23.52 14.99
C ASN A 249 -12.07 -25.00 15.37
N ALA A 250 -11.24 -25.89 14.83
CA ALA A 250 -11.19 -27.29 15.20
C ALA A 250 -10.52 -27.46 16.57
N ASP A 251 -9.35 -26.84 16.76
CA ASP A 251 -8.59 -26.88 18.01
C ASP A 251 -9.37 -26.28 19.19
N SER A 252 -10.10 -25.17 18.94
CA SER A 252 -10.98 -24.57 19.96
C SER A 252 -12.18 -25.46 20.29
N LYS A 253 -12.76 -26.19 19.33
CA LYS A 253 -13.81 -27.19 19.63
C LYS A 253 -13.27 -28.37 20.43
N GLU A 254 -12.08 -28.87 20.14
CA GLU A 254 -11.47 -29.95 20.91
C GLU A 254 -11.22 -29.55 22.37
N LEU A 255 -10.81 -28.30 22.62
CA LEU A 255 -10.68 -27.76 23.98
C LEU A 255 -12.02 -27.67 24.73
N TYR A 256 -13.14 -27.41 24.06
CA TYR A 256 -14.47 -27.43 24.70
C TYR A 256 -14.95 -28.84 25.07
N TYR A 257 -14.56 -29.87 24.30
CA TYR A 257 -14.92 -31.26 24.62
C TYR A 257 -13.97 -31.92 25.62
N ALA A 258 -12.75 -31.41 25.81
CA ALA A 258 -11.79 -31.92 26.79
C ALA A 258 -12.02 -31.42 28.23
N VAL A 259 -12.90 -30.43 28.44
CA VAL A 259 -13.21 -29.81 29.74
C VAL A 259 -14.62 -30.21 30.26
N GLY A 260 -15.34 -31.07 29.53
CA GLY A 260 -16.68 -31.57 29.88
C GLY A 260 -16.67 -32.94 30.57
#